data_AF-A0A6B2H8M7-F1
#
_entry.id   AF-A0A6B2H8M7-F1
#
_cell.length_a   1.000
_cell.length_b   1.000
_cell.length_c   1.000
_cell.angle_alpha   90.00
_cell.angle_beta   90.00
_cell.angle_gamma   90.00
#
_symmetry.space_group_name_H-M   'P 1'
#
loop_
_entity.id
_entity.type
_entity.pdbx_description
1 polymer ?
#
loop_
_entity_poly.entity_id
_entity_poly.type
_entity_poly.pdbx_seq_one_letter_code
_entity_poly.pdbx_strand_id
1 'polypeptide(L)'
;MKNIFVISLIAVILLQTFSKVVVLADYQANKAYIMEFLCINRDKPELKCEGKCHLTKKLKAQHDSDKQANERGQKQEVQVNLFYQCMFAFSARRFATMVSYPSVYSCAYRSVTYHSIFHPPRFIV
;
A
#
# COMPACT_ATOMS: atom_id res chain seq x y z
N MET A 1 0.62 27.68 16.43
CA MET A 1 -0.48 26.69 16.53
C MET A 1 -0.31 25.49 15.58
N LYS A 2 0.05 25.69 14.30
CA LYS A 2 0.28 24.60 13.32
C LYS A 2 1.28 23.54 13.81
N ASN A 3 2.38 23.93 14.45
CA ASN A 3 3.39 22.98 14.94
C ASN A 3 2.89 22.14 16.13
N ILE A 4 2.08 22.71 17.02
CA ILE A 4 1.49 21.98 18.17
C ILE A 4 0.52 20.92 17.64
N PHE A 5 -0.28 21.27 16.64
CA PHE A 5 -1.16 20.32 15.96
C PHE A 5 -0.38 19.17 15.32
N VAL A 6 0.70 19.49 14.60
CA VAL A 6 1.57 18.47 13.98
C VAL A 6 2.21 17.56 15.04
N ILE A 7 2.74 18.13 16.12
CA ILE A 7 3.34 17.36 17.23
C ILE A 7 2.29 16.46 17.89
N SER A 8 1.08 16.97 18.13
CA SER A 8 -0.03 16.19 18.69
C SER A 8 -0.41 15.02 17.78
N LEU A 9 -0.47 15.25 16.47
CA LEU A 9 -0.82 14.23 15.49
C LEU A 9 0.25 13.12 15.44
N ILE A 10 1.54 13.50 15.45
CA ILE A 10 2.66 12.55 15.53
C ILE A 10 2.59 11.76 16.84
N ALA A 11 2.31 12.41 17.97
CA ALA A 11 2.21 11.73 19.27
C ALA A 11 1.09 10.67 19.27
N VAL A 12 -0.09 10.98 18.73
CA VAL A 12 -1.20 10.02 18.61
C VAL A 12 -0.81 8.82 17.74
N ILE A 13 -0.12 9.07 16.62
CA ILE A 13 0.39 8.00 15.73
C ILE A 13 1.48 7.14 16.40
N LEU A 14 2.27 7.71 17.31
CA LEU A 14 3.23 6.92 18.07
C LEU A 14 2.54 6.09 19.15
N LEU A 15 1.55 6.67 19.84
CA LEU A 15 0.79 6.02 20.92
C LEU A 15 0.15 4.68 20.51
N GLN A 16 -0.39 4.58 19.29
CA GLN A 16 -0.95 3.33 18.76
C GLN A 16 0.07 2.17 18.70
N THR A 17 1.37 2.46 18.57
CA THR A 17 2.43 1.44 18.51
C THR A 17 2.74 0.85 19.90
N PHE A 18 2.40 1.55 20.98
CA PHE A 18 2.73 1.15 22.35
C PHE A 18 1.73 0.19 23.00
N SER A 19 0.71 -0.30 22.27
CA SER A 19 -0.31 -1.22 22.82
C SER A 19 0.29 -2.48 23.46
N LYS A 20 1.37 -3.04 22.88
CA LYS A 20 2.10 -4.20 23.43
C LYS A 20 2.92 -3.84 24.66
N VAL A 21 3.47 -2.63 24.69
CA VAL A 21 4.27 -2.13 25.83
C VAL A 21 3.38 -1.99 27.06
N VAL A 22 2.14 -1.52 26.89
CA VAL A 22 1.16 -1.44 27.98
C VAL A 22 0.86 -2.83 28.59
N VAL A 23 0.72 -3.87 27.76
CA VAL A 23 0.49 -5.24 28.25
C VAL A 23 1.68 -5.77 29.05
N LEU A 24 2.92 -5.49 28.60
CA LEU A 24 4.13 -5.87 29.33
C LEU A 24 4.29 -5.09 30.63
N ALA A 25 3.97 -3.79 30.63
CA ALA A 25 4.01 -2.95 31.81
C ALA A 25 3.00 -3.42 32.87
N ASP A 26 1.75 -3.71 32.47
CA ASP A 26 0.73 -4.30 33.35
C ASP A 26 1.19 -5.65 33.94
N TYR A 27 1.78 -6.51 33.11
CA TYR A 27 2.31 -7.79 33.56
C TYR A 27 3.41 -7.62 34.62
N GLN A 28 4.34 -6.69 34.43
CA GLN A 28 5.42 -6.46 35.39
C GLN A 28 4.94 -5.78 36.67
N ALA A 29 4.07 -4.78 36.56
CA ALA A 29 3.50 -4.08 37.70
C ALA A 29 2.68 -5.03 38.60
N ASN A 30 1.95 -5.97 37.99
CA ASN A 30 1.05 -6.89 38.68
C ASN A 30 1.58 -8.34 38.76
N LYS A 31 2.90 -8.55 38.59
CA LYS A 31 3.47 -9.90 38.45
C LYS A 31 3.13 -10.84 39.60
N ALA A 32 3.19 -10.36 40.85
CA ALA A 32 2.87 -11.16 42.04
C ALA A 32 1.41 -11.65 42.02
N TYR A 33 0.47 -10.74 41.77
CA TYR A 33 -0.96 -11.06 41.64
C TYR A 33 -1.23 -12.06 40.51
N ILE A 34 -0.59 -11.85 39.35
CA ILE A 34 -0.74 -12.73 38.20
C ILE A 34 -0.24 -14.15 38.52
N MET A 35 0.88 -14.26 39.23
CA MET A 35 1.45 -15.55 39.63
C MET A 35 0.55 -16.32 40.60
N GLU A 36 -0.06 -15.63 41.56
CA GLU A 36 -0.88 -16.24 42.61
C GLU A 36 -2.29 -16.62 42.13
N PHE A 37 -2.95 -15.71 41.40
CA PHE A 37 -4.38 -15.84 41.10
C PHE A 37 -4.68 -16.21 39.64
N LEU A 38 -3.83 -15.84 38.68
CA LEU A 38 -4.12 -15.99 37.24
C LEU A 38 -3.28 -17.06 36.54
N CYS A 39 -2.19 -17.51 37.15
CA CYS A 39 -1.29 -18.49 36.56
C CYS A 39 -1.89 -19.91 36.67
N ILE A 40 -2.17 -20.53 35.51
CA ILE A 40 -2.68 -21.90 35.45
C ILE A 40 -1.64 -22.97 35.82
N ASN A 41 -0.35 -22.61 35.78
CA ASN A 41 0.77 -23.52 36.09
C ASN A 41 1.36 -23.26 37.48
N ARG A 42 0.60 -22.63 38.39
CA ARG A 42 1.08 -22.32 39.75
C ARG A 42 1.44 -23.57 40.56
N ASP A 43 0.77 -24.69 40.31
CA ASP A 43 1.00 -25.96 40.99
C ASP A 43 2.20 -26.76 40.42
N LYS A 44 2.89 -26.21 39.40
CA LYS A 44 4.00 -26.85 38.68
C LYS A 44 5.25 -25.96 38.73
N PRO A 45 5.91 -25.83 39.90
CA PRO A 45 7.07 -24.95 40.07
C PRO A 45 8.25 -25.32 39.17
N GLU A 46 8.38 -26.59 38.76
CA GLU A 46 9.40 -27.08 37.84
C GLU A 46 9.37 -26.38 36.47
N LEU A 47 8.21 -25.87 36.05
CA LEU A 47 8.04 -25.19 34.76
C LEU A 47 8.51 -23.73 34.77
N LYS A 48 8.79 -23.14 35.93
CA LYS A 48 9.22 -21.73 36.08
C LYS A 48 8.37 -20.75 35.23
N CYS A 49 7.05 -20.98 35.26
CA CYS A 49 6.11 -20.26 34.41
C CYS A 49 6.00 -18.77 34.81
N GLU A 50 5.97 -18.46 36.11
CA GLU A 50 5.94 -17.09 36.62
C GLU A 50 4.82 -16.21 36.03
N GLY A 51 3.67 -16.79 35.69
CA GLY A 51 2.57 -16.04 35.06
C GLY A 51 2.73 -15.78 33.56
N LYS A 52 3.79 -16.29 32.91
CA LYS A 52 4.01 -16.16 31.45
C LYS A 52 2.85 -16.73 30.62
N CYS A 53 2.16 -17.75 31.11
CA CYS A 53 0.97 -18.32 30.45
C CYS A 53 -0.14 -17.26 30.22
N HIS A 54 -0.39 -16.41 31.22
CA HIS A 54 -1.36 -15.33 31.15
C HIS A 54 -0.90 -14.23 30.20
N LEU A 55 0.39 -13.86 30.25
CA LEU A 55 0.99 -12.90 29.33
C LEU A 55 0.84 -13.36 27.87
N THR A 56 1.19 -14.61 27.58
CA THR A 56 1.04 -15.19 26.24
C THR A 56 -0.40 -15.17 25.78
N LYS A 57 -1.37 -15.45 26.66
CA LYS A 57 -2.80 -15.39 26.33
C LYS A 57 -3.24 -13.97 25.95
N LYS A 58 -2.85 -12.95 26.73
CA LYS A 58 -3.13 -11.54 26.41
C LYS A 58 -2.51 -11.10 25.08
N LEU A 59 -1.26 -11.47 24.83
CA LEU A 59 -0.55 -11.11 23.59
C LEU A 59 -1.17 -11.78 22.36
N LYS A 60 -1.60 -13.05 22.46
CA LYS A 60 -2.31 -13.74 21.37
C LYS A 60 -3.64 -13.07 21.06
N ALA A 61 -4.44 -12.75 22.08
CA ALA A 61 -5.73 -12.08 21.87
C ALA A 61 -5.59 -10.71 21.16
N GLN A 62 -4.56 -9.92 21.49
CA GLN A 62 -4.25 -8.69 20.75
C GLN A 62 -3.88 -8.99 19.29
N HIS A 63 -2.98 -9.94 19.06
CA HIS A 63 -2.52 -10.27 17.72
C HIS A 63 -3.65 -10.81 16.82
N ASP A 64 -4.57 -11.60 17.36
CA ASP A 64 -5.73 -12.11 16.61
C ASP A 64 -6.74 -10.99 16.31
N SER A 65 -6.89 -10.01 17.21
CA SER A 65 -7.70 -8.80 16.97
C SER A 65 -7.09 -7.93 15.85
N ASP A 66 -5.77 -7.75 15.86
CA ASP A 66 -5.04 -7.02 14.82
C ASP A 66 -5.18 -7.71 13.46
N LYS A 67 -5.06 -9.05 13.42
CA LYS A 67 -5.28 -9.84 12.20
C LYS A 67 -6.70 -9.67 11.67
N GLN A 68 -7.71 -9.78 12.53
CA GLN A 68 -9.11 -9.64 12.11
C GLN A 68 -9.42 -8.24 11.58
N ALA A 69 -8.82 -7.19 12.16
CA ALA A 69 -8.93 -5.83 11.63
C ALA A 69 -8.29 -5.70 10.24
N ASN A 70 -7.13 -6.33 10.02
CA ASN A 70 -6.43 -6.31 8.75
C ASN A 70 -7.18 -7.09 7.65
N GLU A 71 -7.74 -8.25 7.98
CA GLU A 71 -8.56 -9.05 7.07
C GLU A 71 -9.86 -8.35 6.65
N ARG A 72 -10.49 -7.58 7.56
CA ARG A 72 -11.65 -6.73 7.22
C ARG A 72 -11.29 -5.59 6.27
N GLY A 73 -10.10 -5.00 6.41
CA GLY A 73 -9.60 -3.99 5.48
C GLY A 73 -9.29 -4.54 4.09
N GLN A 74 -8.82 -5.79 3.98
CA GLN A 74 -8.51 -6.44 2.70
C GLN A 74 -9.75 -6.92 1.93
N LYS A 75 -10.86 -7.21 2.61
CA LYS A 75 -12.14 -7.57 1.95
C LYS A 75 -12.87 -6.40 1.29
N GLN A 76 -12.38 -5.18 1.49
CA GLN A 76 -12.87 -4.03 0.76
C GLN A 76 -12.24 -4.09 -0.63
N GLU A 77 -12.89 -4.78 -1.57
CA GLU A 77 -12.51 -4.75 -2.98
C GLU A 77 -12.42 -3.29 -3.42
N VAL A 78 -11.19 -2.79 -3.52
CA VAL A 78 -10.93 -1.48 -4.07
C VAL A 78 -11.27 -1.58 -5.56
N GLN A 79 -12.48 -1.16 -5.92
CA GLN A 79 -12.83 -0.95 -7.32
C GLN A 79 -11.97 0.21 -7.84
N VAL A 80 -10.82 -0.13 -8.42
CA VAL A 80 -9.98 0.84 -9.11
C VAL A 80 -10.69 1.22 -10.40
N ASN A 81 -11.52 2.26 -10.34
CA ASN A 81 -12.06 2.89 -11.54
C ASN A 81 -10.92 3.62 -12.26
N LEU A 82 -10.34 2.96 -13.25
CA LEU A 82 -9.36 3.54 -14.18
C LEU A 82 -10.08 4.49 -15.14
N PHE A 83 -10.35 5.71 -14.69
CA PHE A 83 -10.86 6.77 -15.57
C PHE A 83 -9.68 7.43 -16.30
N TYR A 84 -9.64 7.28 -17.62
CA TYR A 84 -8.69 7.97 -18.50
C TYR A 84 -9.46 8.93 -19.40
N GLN A 85 -9.16 10.23 -19.29
CA GLN A 85 -9.67 11.25 -20.20
C GLN A 85 -8.51 12.02 -20.82
N CYS A 86 -8.32 11.85 -22.13
CA CYS A 86 -7.31 12.58 -22.89
C CYS A 86 -7.77 14.03 -23.06
N MET A 87 -7.25 14.94 -22.23
CA MET A 87 -7.66 16.35 -22.25
C MET A 87 -7.04 17.16 -23.39
N PHE A 88 -6.05 16.62 -24.09
CA PHE A 88 -5.32 17.37 -25.09
C PHE A 88 -4.99 16.52 -26.32
N ALA A 89 -5.58 16.89 -27.46
CA ALA A 89 -5.17 16.38 -28.75
C ALA A 89 -4.15 17.36 -29.36
N PHE A 90 -2.89 16.94 -29.43
CA PHE A 90 -1.86 17.70 -30.12
C PHE A 90 -1.97 17.49 -31.63
N SER A 91 -2.51 18.46 -32.36
CA SER A 91 -2.47 18.47 -33.82
C SER A 91 -1.20 19.17 -34.30
N ALA A 92 -0.15 18.40 -34.57
CA ALA A 92 1.03 18.93 -35.25
C ALA A 92 0.63 19.44 -36.65
N ARG A 93 0.78 20.74 -36.92
CA ARG A 93 0.60 21.25 -38.29
C ARG A 93 1.67 20.64 -39.18
N ARG A 94 1.25 19.92 -40.21
CA ARG A 94 2.14 19.36 -41.24
C ARG A 94 2.72 20.53 -42.04
N PHE A 95 4.01 20.80 -41.89
CA PHE A 95 4.73 21.65 -42.84
C PHE A 95 5.05 20.80 -44.07
N ALA A 96 4.41 21.11 -45.20
CA ALA A 96 4.85 20.61 -46.49
C ALA A 96 6.02 21.46 -46.94
N THR A 97 7.25 20.96 -46.77
CA THR A 97 8.43 21.56 -47.41
C THR A 97 8.34 21.27 -48.90
N MET A 98 7.89 22.25 -49.68
CA MET A 98 7.93 22.16 -51.14
C MET A 98 9.34 22.51 -51.58
N VAL A 99 10.16 21.49 -51.87
CA VAL A 99 11.49 21.70 -52.44
C VAL A 99 11.34 21.76 -53.96
N SER A 100 11.76 22.88 -54.56
CA SER A 100 11.77 23.06 -56.00
C SER A 100 13.18 22.80 -56.54
N TYR A 101 13.28 21.84 -57.46
CA TYR A 101 14.50 21.61 -58.26
C TYR A 101 14.16 21.94 -59.71
N PRO A 102 15.05 22.59 -60.48
CA PRO A 102 14.83 22.78 -61.91
C PRO A 102 15.01 21.42 -62.60
N SER A 103 13.91 20.73 -62.86
CA SER A 103 13.86 19.45 -63.57
C SER A 103 12.78 19.52 -64.65
N VAL A 104 13.12 19.08 -65.86
CA VAL A 104 12.17 18.95 -67.00
C VAL A 104 11.08 17.91 -66.71
N TYR A 105 11.32 17.01 -65.75
CA TYR A 105 10.33 16.09 -65.20
C TYR A 105 9.98 16.54 -63.77
N SER A 106 8.92 17.33 -63.63
CA SER A 106 8.35 17.68 -62.32
C SER A 106 7.19 16.73 -62.01
N CYS A 107 7.47 15.67 -61.26
CA CYS A 107 6.41 14.93 -60.59
C CYS A 107 6.21 15.55 -59.21
N ALA A 108 5.00 16.00 -58.90
CA ALA A 108 4.64 16.51 -57.58
C ALA A 108 4.64 15.37 -56.55
N TYR A 109 5.83 14.90 -56.18
CA TYR A 109 5.97 13.86 -55.17
C TYR A 109 5.75 14.47 -53.79
N ARG A 110 4.56 14.20 -53.24
CA ARG A 110 4.24 14.51 -51.85
C ARG A 110 4.67 13.33 -51.00
N SER A 111 5.81 13.46 -50.31
CA SER A 111 6.22 12.48 -49.30
C SER A 111 5.22 12.53 -48.14
N VAL A 112 4.26 11.62 -48.14
CA VAL A 112 3.40 11.41 -46.97
C VAL A 112 4.25 10.71 -45.93
N THR A 113 4.54 11.38 -44.81
CA THR A 113 5.09 10.70 -43.65
C THR A 113 4.00 9.80 -43.07
N TYR A 114 4.12 8.50 -43.34
CA TYR A 114 3.30 7.46 -42.75
C TYR A 114 3.79 7.20 -41.34
N HIS A 115 2.91 7.37 -40.35
CA HIS A 115 3.16 6.97 -38.95
C HIS A 115 2.61 5.58 -38.64
N SER A 116 2.28 4.80 -39.67
CA SER A 116 1.92 3.39 -39.47
C SER A 116 3.18 2.58 -39.23
N ILE A 117 3.32 2.02 -38.04
CA ILE A 117 4.26 0.93 -37.78
C ILE A 117 3.86 -0.21 -38.73
N PHE A 118 4.82 -0.73 -39.51
CA PHE A 118 4.58 -1.84 -40.42
C PHE A 118 4.12 -3.05 -39.62
N HIS A 119 2.91 -3.53 -39.89
CA HIS A 119 2.40 -4.77 -39.33
C HIS A 119 2.18 -5.77 -40.47
N PRO A 120 2.56 -7.04 -40.29
CA PRO A 120 2.32 -8.08 -41.28
C PRO A 120 0.80 -8.30 -41.47
N PRO A 121 0.39 -8.80 -42.66
CA PRO A 121 -1.02 -9.05 -42.95
C PRO A 121 -1.61 -10.00 -41.93
N ARG A 122 -2.73 -9.59 -41.33
CA ARG A 122 -3.52 -10.48 -40.48
C ARG A 122 -4.31 -11.41 -41.38
N PHE A 123 -3.98 -12.70 -41.35
CA PHE A 123 -4.79 -13.72 -41.98
C PHE A 123 -6.18 -13.68 -41.32
N ILE A 124 -7.19 -13.39 -42.12
CA ILE A 124 -8.59 -13.54 -41.72
C ILE A 124 -8.87 -15.03 -41.75
N VAL A 125 -9.15 -15.61 -40.58
CA VAL A 125 -9.75 -16.94 -40.43
C VAL A 125 -11.21 -16.72 -40.06
#